data_AF-A0AAW6HIQ4-F1
#
_entry.id   AF-A0AAW6HIQ4-F1
#
_cell.length_a   1.000
_cell.length_b   1.000
_cell.length_c   1.000
_cell.angle_alpha   90.00
_cell.angle_beta   90.00
_cell.angle_gamma   90.00
#
_symmetry.space_group_name_H-M   'P 1'
#
loop_
_entity.id
_entity.type
_entity.pdbx_description
1 polymer ?
#
loop_
_entity_poly.entity_id
_entity_poly.type
_entity_poly.pdbx_seq_one_letter_code
_entity_poly.pdbx_strand_id
1 'polypeptide(L)'
;MILTKETLSAGPSIGTGEGVAHSKRWYVALVRMHHEKKVAERLDKIGIENFVPVQQEVHQWSDRRKVVESVLLPMMVFVHADPKERKEVLSFSTV
;
A
#
# COMPACT_ATOMS: atom_id res chain seq x y z
N MET A 1 8.87 39.71 -14.89
CA MET A 1 8.81 38.88 -13.67
C MET A 1 8.26 37.52 -14.08
N ILE A 2 9.12 36.56 -14.39
CA ILE A 2 8.70 35.23 -14.84
C ILE A 2 9.02 34.27 -13.69
N LEU A 3 7.97 33.71 -13.09
CA LEU A 3 8.05 32.69 -12.04
C LEU A 3 8.42 31.36 -12.71
N THR A 4 9.64 30.87 -12.45
CA THR A 4 10.05 29.51 -12.82
C THR A 4 9.37 28.52 -11.89
N LYS A 5 8.36 27.80 -12.39
CA LYS A 5 7.83 26.61 -11.71
C LYS A 5 8.90 25.52 -11.78
N GLU A 6 9.49 25.20 -10.64
CA GLU A 6 10.30 23.99 -10.50
C GLU A 6 9.37 22.78 -10.55
N THR A 7 9.40 22.09 -11.68
CA THR A 7 8.75 20.80 -11.85
C THR A 7 9.47 19.77 -10.98
N LEU A 8 8.97 19.53 -9.77
CA LEU A 8 9.37 18.41 -8.93
C LEU A 8 8.80 17.11 -9.51
N SER A 9 9.36 16.65 -10.63
CA SER A 9 9.10 15.32 -11.18
C SER A 9 10.41 14.58 -11.37
N ALA A 10 10.90 13.96 -10.30
CA ALA A 10 11.93 12.94 -10.38
C ALA A 10 11.34 11.64 -9.80
N GLY A 11 10.41 11.06 -10.53
CA GLY A 11 9.82 9.77 -10.18
C GLY A 11 10.72 8.60 -10.62
N PRO A 12 10.69 7.46 -9.90
CA PRO A 12 10.65 6.12 -10.44
C PRO A 12 11.20 5.65 -11.78
N SER A 13 12.45 5.82 -12.26
CA SER A 13 12.85 5.10 -13.49
C SER A 13 12.86 3.57 -13.25
N ILE A 14 11.81 2.89 -13.72
CA ILE A 14 11.63 1.44 -13.63
C ILE A 14 12.80 0.75 -14.34
N GLY A 15 13.14 -0.49 -13.98
CA GLY A 15 13.95 -1.36 -14.83
C GLY A 15 13.22 -1.72 -16.13
N THR A 16 12.95 -0.71 -16.96
CA THR A 16 12.76 -0.71 -18.40
C THR A 16 13.37 0.64 -18.84
N GLY A 17 14.71 0.66 -18.90
CA GLY A 17 15.55 1.71 -19.49
C GLY A 17 15.34 3.15 -19.02
N GLU A 18 16.08 3.60 -17.99
CA GLU A 18 16.71 4.94 -17.84
C GLU A 18 17.22 5.20 -16.40
N GLY A 19 18.25 4.46 -15.96
CA GLY A 19 19.34 5.03 -15.13
C GLY A 19 19.12 5.81 -13.82
N VAL A 20 17.98 5.77 -13.12
CA VAL A 20 17.82 6.40 -11.79
C VAL A 20 17.37 5.40 -10.72
N ALA A 21 18.26 5.09 -9.77
CA ALA A 21 17.95 4.20 -8.65
C ALA A 21 17.13 4.95 -7.59
N HIS A 22 15.81 4.73 -7.58
CA HIS A 22 14.99 5.26 -6.50
C HIS A 22 15.13 4.42 -5.23
N SER A 23 15.22 5.11 -4.10
CA SER A 23 15.39 4.48 -2.78
C SER A 23 14.25 3.50 -2.51
N LYS A 24 12.99 3.97 -2.60
CA LYS A 24 11.78 3.19 -2.33
C LYS A 24 11.05 2.77 -3.60
N ARG A 25 10.37 1.62 -3.51
CA ARG A 25 9.51 1.05 -4.56
C ARG A 25 8.21 0.52 -3.97
N TRP A 26 7.17 0.52 -4.78
CA TRP A 26 5.90 -0.12 -4.44
C TRP A 26 5.99 -1.62 -4.65
N TYR A 27 5.59 -2.38 -3.63
CA TYR A 27 5.51 -3.82 -3.61
C TYR A 27 4.10 -4.24 -3.22
N VAL A 28 3.74 -5.47 -3.59
CA VAL A 28 2.54 -6.14 -3.08
C VAL A 28 2.98 -7.21 -2.09
N ALA A 29 2.51 -7.08 -0.85
CA ALA A 29 2.62 -8.12 0.16
C ALA A 29 1.36 -8.99 0.12
N LEU A 30 1.55 -10.31 0.02
CA LEU A 30 0.48 -11.28 0.13
C LEU A 30 0.23 -11.59 1.60
N VAL A 31 -1.02 -11.45 2.03
CA VAL A 31 -1.44 -11.56 3.42
C VAL A 31 -2.49 -12.67 3.56
N ARG A 32 -2.64 -13.21 4.78
CA ARG A 32 -3.77 -14.10 5.07
C ARG A 32 -5.10 -13.39 4.87
N MET A 33 -6.11 -14.16 4.50
CA MET A 33 -7.47 -13.66 4.29
C MET A 33 -7.98 -12.92 5.54
N HIS A 34 -8.57 -11.75 5.35
CA HIS A 34 -9.12 -10.89 6.42
C HIS A 34 -8.09 -10.29 7.39
N HIS A 35 -6.80 -10.44 7.13
CA HIS A 35 -5.72 -9.85 7.95
C HIS A 35 -5.14 -8.57 7.34
N GLU A 36 -5.69 -8.08 6.23
CA GLU A 36 -5.17 -6.95 5.46
C GLU A 36 -5.11 -5.67 6.33
N LYS A 37 -6.21 -5.33 7.01
CA LYS A 37 -6.28 -4.17 7.92
C LYS A 37 -5.31 -4.30 9.11
N LYS A 38 -5.19 -5.51 9.68
CA LYS A 38 -4.30 -5.76 10.82
C LYS A 38 -2.81 -5.64 10.44
N VAL A 39 -2.45 -6.07 9.23
CA VAL A 39 -1.09 -5.92 8.72
C VAL A 39 -0.79 -4.46 8.44
N ALA A 40 -1.72 -3.70 7.84
CA ALA A 40 -1.59 -2.26 7.64
C ALA A 40 -1.33 -1.52 8.95
N GLU A 41 -2.14 -1.75 9.98
CA GLU A 41 -1.95 -1.15 11.31
C GLU A 41 -0.57 -1.46 11.92
N ARG A 42 -0.01 -2.64 11.63
CA ARG A 42 1.32 -3.02 12.10
C ARG A 42 2.41 -2.28 11.32
N LEU A 43 2.26 -2.17 10.00
CA LEU A 43 3.18 -1.43 9.14
C LEU A 43 3.19 0.06 9.49
N ASP A 44 2.02 0.64 9.79
CA ASP A 44 1.88 2.02 10.26
C ASP A 44 2.68 2.28 11.54
N LYS A 45 2.64 1.35 12.50
CA LYS A 45 3.40 1.44 13.76
C LYS A 45 4.92 1.43 13.58
N ILE A 46 5.40 0.82 12.51
CA ILE A 46 6.82 0.74 12.17
C ILE A 46 7.23 1.94 11.30
N GLY A 47 6.27 2.72 10.79
CA GLY A 47 6.52 3.86 9.93
C GLY A 47 6.72 3.47 8.46
N ILE A 48 6.24 2.29 8.05
CA ILE A 48 6.29 1.84 6.65
C ILE A 48 4.99 2.27 5.95
N GLU A 49 5.15 3.08 4.90
CA GLU A 49 4.04 3.51 4.06
C GLU A 49 3.35 2.30 3.42
N ASN A 50 2.04 2.22 3.59
CA ASN A 50 1.24 1.12 3.08
C ASN A 50 -0.14 1.60 2.63
N PHE A 51 -0.79 0.77 1.83
CA PHE A 51 -2.12 1.02 1.31
C PHE A 51 -2.88 -0.29 1.16
N VAL A 52 -4.08 -0.33 1.74
CA VAL A 52 -5.03 -1.44 1.57
C VAL A 52 -6.18 -0.94 0.70
N PRO A 53 -6.44 -1.55 -0.46
CA PRO A 53 -7.52 -1.13 -1.32
C PRO A 53 -8.84 -1.54 -0.67
N VAL A 54 -9.58 -0.57 -0.14
CA VAL A 54 -10.91 -0.75 0.45
C VAL A 54 -11.94 0.03 -0.34
N GLN A 55 -13.16 -0.52 -0.43
CA GLN A 55 -14.31 0.13 -1.04
C GLN A 55 -15.50 0.16 -0.08
N GLN A 56 -16.39 1.12 -0.29
CA GLN A 56 -17.66 1.18 0.42
C GLN A 56 -18.72 0.40 -0.34
N GLU A 57 -19.32 -0.58 0.33
CA GLU A 57 -20.41 -1.40 -0.18
C GLU A 57 -21.66 -1.19 0.68
N VAL A 58 -22.83 -1.21 0.04
CA VAL A 58 -24.09 -1.11 0.77
C VAL A 58 -24.66 -2.50 0.99
N HIS A 59 -24.54 -3.02 2.20
CA HIS A 59 -25.15 -4.28 2.58
C HIS A 59 -26.59 -4.05 3.03
N GLN A 60 -27.50 -4.87 2.51
CA GLN A 60 -28.89 -4.92 2.91
C GLN A 60 -29.13 -6.21 3.71
N TRP A 61 -29.49 -6.05 4.97
CA TRP A 61 -30.04 -7.08 5.83
C TRP A 61 -31.57 -7.00 5.82
N SER A 62 -32.21 -8.05 6.32
CA SER A 62 -33.67 -8.14 6.42
C SER A 62 -34.29 -6.98 7.20
N ASP A 63 -33.56 -6.41 8.16
CA ASP A 63 -34.02 -5.29 8.98
C ASP A 63 -33.44 -3.92 8.56
N ARG A 64 -32.28 -3.87 7.88
CA ARG A 64 -31.54 -2.61 7.66
C ARG A 64 -30.69 -2.57 6.38
N ARG A 65 -30.39 -1.35 5.93
CA ARG A 65 -29.39 -1.06 4.90
C ARG A 65 -28.24 -0.27 5.55
N LYS A 66 -26.99 -0.74 5.45
CA LYS A 66 -25.82 -0.06 6.03
C LYS A 66 -24.65 -0.09 5.06
N VAL A 67 -23.91 1.02 5.01
CA VAL A 67 -22.64 1.11 4.28
C VAL A 67 -21.55 0.44 5.11
N VAL A 68 -20.83 -0.50 4.51
CA VAL A 68 -19.74 -1.26 5.10
C VAL A 68 -18.50 -1.09 4.25
N GLU A 69 -17.33 -1.01 4.87
CA GLU A 69 -16.07 -1.10 4.13
C GLU A 69 -15.68 -2.56 3.89
N SER A 70 -15.50 -2.90 2.62
CA SER A 70 -15.00 -4.20 2.17
C SER A 70 -13.65 -4.03 1.49
N VAL A 71 -12.79 -5.05 1.57
CA VAL A 71 -11.49 -5.04 0.88
C VAL A 71 -11.72 -5.34 -0.61
N LEU A 72 -11.22 -4.46 -1.48
CA LEU A 72 -11.39 -4.55 -2.93
C LEU A 72 -10.50 -5.65 -3.54
N LEU A 73 -9.27 -5.77 -3.07
CA LEU A 73 -8.32 -6.82 -3.48
C LEU A 73 -7.97 -7.68 -2.26
N PRO A 74 -8.65 -8.83 -2.08
CA PRO A 74 -8.39 -9.71 -0.95
C PRO A 74 -6.93 -10.16 -0.92
N MET A 75 -6.38 -10.35 0.29
CA MET A 75 -5.03 -10.86 0.52
C MET A 75 -3.90 -9.98 -0.03
N MET A 76 -4.18 -8.75 -0.48
CA MET A 76 -3.17 -7.85 -1.05
C MET A 76 -3.05 -6.59 -0.21
N VAL A 77 -1.82 -6.28 0.20
CA VAL A 77 -1.46 -5.01 0.83
C VAL A 77 -0.33 -4.38 0.01
N PHE A 78 -0.51 -3.15 -0.40
CA PHE A 78 0.53 -2.39 -1.10
C PHE A 78 1.46 -1.77 -0.07
N VAL A 79 2.76 -1.87 -0.30
CA VAL A 79 3.79 -1.38 0.62
C VAL A 79 4.81 -0.60 -0.17
N HIS A 80 5.13 0.60 0.29
CA HIS A 80 6.17 1.44 -0.29
C HIS A 80 7.42 1.35 0.59
N ALA A 81 8.42 0.60 0.10
CA ALA A 81 9.53 0.18 0.94
C ALA A 81 10.89 0.31 0.25
N ASP A 82 11.93 0.60 1.04
CA ASP A 82 13.33 0.42 0.67
C ASP A 82 13.72 -1.07 0.70
N PRO A 83 14.87 -1.49 0.11
CA PRO A 83 15.33 -2.87 0.18
C PRO A 83 15.53 -3.43 1.61
N LYS A 84 15.78 -2.56 2.60
CA LYS A 84 15.89 -2.93 4.02
C LYS A 84 14.50 -3.18 4.63
N GLU A 85 13.61 -2.20 4.50
CA GLU A 85 12.21 -2.29 4.96
C GLU A 85 11.50 -3.49 4.32
N ARG A 86 11.76 -3.78 3.04
CA ARG A 86 11.22 -4.97 2.35
C ARG A 86 11.54 -6.27 3.10
N LYS A 87 12.74 -6.42 3.65
CA LYS A 87 13.11 -7.62 4.42
C LYS A 87 12.33 -7.69 5.73
N GLU A 88 12.11 -6.55 6.37
CA GLU A 88 11.31 -6.46 7.59
C GLU A 88 9.85 -6.82 7.31
N VAL A 89 9.28 -6.33 6.20
CA VAL A 89 7.90 -6.62 5.78
C VAL A 89 7.68 -8.13 5.60
N LEU A 90 8.63 -8.82 4.97
CA LEU A 90 8.56 -10.27 4.76
C LEU A 90 8.59 -11.06 6.07
N SER A 91 9.28 -10.55 7.11
CA SER A 91 9.33 -11.18 8.43
C SER A 91 7.98 -11.20 9.15
N PHE A 92 7.05 -10.33 8.79
CA PHE A 92 5.70 -10.30 9.38
C PHE A 92 4.80 -11.44 8.89
N SER A 93 5.15 -12.15 7.81
CA SER A 93 4.32 -13.21 7.21
C SER A 93 4.36 -14.55 7.97
N THR A 94 5.12 -14.68 9.04
CA THR A 94 5.27 -15.93 9.81
C THR A 94 4.49 -15.91 11.11
N VAL A 95 3.15 -16.06 11.05
CA VAL A 95 2.33 -16.73 12.10
C VAL A 95 1.13 -17.36 11.43
#